data_AF-A0A183GVY8-F1
#
_entry.id   AF-A0A183GVY8-F1
#
_cell.length_a   1.000
_cell.length_b   1.000
_cell.length_c   1.000
_cell.angle_alpha   90.00
_cell.angle_beta   90.00
_cell.angle_gamma   90.00
#
_symmetry.space_group_name_H-M   'P 1'
#
loop_
_entity.id
_entity.type
_entity.pdbx_description
1 polymer ?
#
loop_
_entity_poly.entity_id
_entity_poly.type
_entity_poly.pdbx_seq_one_letter_code
_entity_poly.pdbx_strand_id
1 'polypeptide(L)'
;MELSPYNVNVSILYPPNTDTEGFQVEKEGMPEEVRLITGTAGLFPPEQVAEAHVVSIENGYYSTPIGLDGWMLNVLTAGASPERSMVEALTQIMLAGVLRGVILVYLGFFNGIVKKCYRRRKNQKEESEGERPGF
;
A
#
# COMPACT_ATOMS: atom_id res chain seq x y z
N MET A 1 -16.06 -16.49 -12.98
CA MET A 1 -15.43 -15.30 -13.60
C MET A 1 -16.06 -15.15 -14.98
N GLU A 2 -16.66 -14.01 -15.33
CA GLU A 2 -17.50 -13.85 -16.54
C GLU A 2 -16.77 -14.19 -17.85
N LEU A 3 -15.45 -13.99 -17.88
CA LEU A 3 -14.61 -14.22 -19.05
C LEU A 3 -14.07 -15.66 -19.18
N SER A 4 -14.31 -16.52 -18.19
CA SER A 4 -13.78 -17.90 -18.20
C SER A 4 -14.21 -18.74 -19.41
N PRO A 5 -15.44 -18.61 -19.97
CA PRO A 5 -15.81 -19.37 -21.17
C PRO A 5 -15.02 -18.98 -22.43
N TYR A 6 -14.36 -17.81 -22.41
CA TYR A 6 -13.61 -17.26 -23.56
C TYR A 6 -12.11 -17.47 -23.43
N ASN A 7 -11.64 -18.20 -22.41
CA ASN A 7 -10.20 -18.40 -22.14
C ASN A 7 -9.44 -17.07 -21.96
N VAL A 8 -10.08 -16.09 -21.33
CA VAL A 8 -9.48 -14.80 -20.98
C VAL A 8 -9.33 -14.71 -19.46
N ASN A 9 -8.08 -14.55 -19.02
CA ASN A 9 -7.72 -14.36 -17.61
C ASN A 9 -7.62 -12.88 -17.28
N VAL A 10 -7.94 -12.54 -16.03
CA VAL A 10 -7.78 -11.19 -15.47
C VAL A 10 -6.75 -11.25 -14.36
N SER A 11 -5.81 -10.30 -14.35
CA SER A 11 -4.81 -10.15 -13.31
C SER A 11 -4.78 -8.69 -12.84
N ILE A 12 -4.55 -8.48 -11.54
CA ILE A 12 -4.48 -7.17 -10.90
C ILE A 12 -3.08 -6.98 -10.29
N LEU A 13 -2.40 -5.93 -10.72
CA LEU A 13 -1.15 -5.47 -10.12
C LEU A 13 -1.42 -4.54 -8.94
N TYR A 14 -0.77 -4.81 -7.81
CA TYR A 14 -0.75 -3.93 -6.65
C TYR A 14 0.68 -3.40 -6.45
N PRO A 15 1.07 -2.33 -7.20
CA PRO A 15 2.45 -1.87 -7.16
C PRO A 15 2.75 -1.16 -5.84
N PRO A 16 3.99 -1.26 -5.32
CA PRO A 16 4.45 -0.47 -4.19
C PRO A 16 4.88 0.92 -4.68
N ASN A 17 5.52 1.71 -3.81
CA ASN A 17 6.25 2.88 -4.27
C ASN A 17 7.28 2.46 -5.32
N THR A 18 7.11 2.96 -6.53
CA THR A 18 7.93 2.59 -7.69
C THR A 18 8.72 3.81 -8.16
N ASP A 19 10.01 3.63 -8.42
CA ASP A 19 10.91 4.72 -8.82
C ASP A 19 10.62 5.15 -10.26
N THR A 20 9.63 6.02 -10.38
CA THR A 20 9.15 6.57 -11.64
C THR A 20 9.27 8.08 -11.58
N GLU A 21 9.39 8.73 -12.74
CA GLU A 21 9.37 10.20 -12.84
C GLU A 21 8.11 10.78 -12.19
N GLY A 22 6.96 10.11 -12.36
CA GLY A 22 5.70 10.49 -11.71
C GLY A 22 5.76 10.47 -10.18
N PHE A 23 6.41 9.45 -9.59
CA PHE A 23 6.57 9.39 -8.14
C PHE A 23 7.50 10.49 -7.61
N GLN A 24 8.49 10.92 -8.39
CA GLN A 24 9.35 12.05 -8.00
C GLN A 24 8.57 13.37 -7.97
N VAL A 25 7.71 13.61 -8.96
CA VAL A 25 6.81 14.78 -8.98
C VAL A 25 5.83 14.73 -7.80
N GLU A 26 5.25 13.56 -7.49
CA GLU A 26 4.33 13.40 -6.37
C GLU A 26 4.99 13.77 -5.02
N LYS A 27 6.25 13.37 -4.80
CA LYS A 27 6.99 13.64 -3.56
C LYS A 27 7.09 15.12 -3.22
N GLU A 28 7.16 16.00 -4.21
CA GLU A 28 7.28 17.45 -4.01
C GLU A 28 6.03 18.04 -3.33
N GLY A 29 4.85 17.48 -3.63
CA GLY A 29 3.56 17.91 -3.08
C GLY A 29 3.11 17.15 -1.83
N MET A 30 3.85 16.14 -1.37
CA MET A 30 3.40 15.29 -0.27
C MET A 30 3.36 16.02 1.07
N PRO A 31 2.22 15.96 1.80
CA PRO A 31 2.17 16.36 3.20
C PRO A 31 3.16 15.54 4.06
N GLU A 32 3.62 16.13 5.17
CA GLU A 32 4.60 15.50 6.06
C GLU A 32 4.20 14.08 6.50
N GLU A 33 2.94 13.89 6.90
CA GLU A 33 2.42 12.59 7.33
C GLU A 33 2.46 11.54 6.21
N VAL A 34 2.18 11.93 4.97
CA VAL A 34 2.23 11.03 3.80
C VAL A 34 3.67 10.64 3.56
N ARG A 35 4.61 11.59 3.60
CA ARG A 35 6.05 11.32 3.46
C ARG A 35 6.57 10.37 4.55
N LEU A 36 6.13 10.55 5.79
CA LEU A 36 6.53 9.68 6.91
C LEU A 36 5.94 8.28 6.81
N ILE A 37 4.68 8.13 6.40
CA ILE A 37 4.02 6.84 6.23
C ILE A 37 4.59 6.13 5.00
N THR A 38 4.66 6.81 3.85
CA THR A 38 5.17 6.21 2.61
C THR A 38 6.65 5.82 2.73
N GLY A 39 7.42 6.55 3.54
CA GLY A 39 8.82 6.23 3.82
C GLY A 39 9.05 4.97 4.64
N THR A 40 8.00 4.36 5.24
CA THR A 40 8.13 3.03 5.86
C THR A 40 8.09 1.91 4.84
N ALA A 41 7.57 2.16 3.64
CA ALA A 41 7.55 1.22 2.53
C ALA A 41 8.83 1.33 1.70
N GLY A 42 9.25 0.21 1.09
CA GLY A 42 10.39 0.18 0.18
C GLY A 42 10.13 0.94 -1.13
N LEU A 43 11.19 1.40 -1.79
CA LEU A 43 11.15 1.93 -3.15
C LEU A 43 11.65 0.86 -4.12
N PHE A 44 10.87 0.56 -5.15
CA PHE A 44 11.13 -0.54 -6.09
C PHE A 44 11.45 -0.01 -7.50
N PRO A 45 12.40 -0.62 -8.22
CA PRO A 45 12.61 -0.32 -9.63
C PRO A 45 11.37 -0.68 -10.48
N PRO A 46 11.01 0.13 -11.48
CA PRO A 46 9.86 -0.16 -12.35
C PRO A 46 10.04 -1.47 -13.14
N GLU A 47 11.27 -1.81 -13.52
CA GLU A 47 11.57 -3.08 -14.21
C GLU A 47 11.21 -4.29 -13.35
N GLN A 48 11.54 -4.24 -12.05
CA GLN A 48 11.23 -5.32 -11.11
C GLN A 48 9.71 -5.50 -10.95
N VAL A 49 8.97 -4.40 -10.87
CA VAL A 49 7.50 -4.43 -10.76
C VAL A 49 6.87 -4.98 -12.04
N ALA A 50 7.36 -4.55 -13.20
CA ALA A 50 6.88 -5.00 -14.50
C ALA A 50 7.16 -6.50 -14.72
N GLU A 51 8.38 -6.95 -14.46
CA GLU A 51 8.78 -8.36 -14.60
C GLU A 51 7.93 -9.27 -13.70
N ALA A 52 7.75 -8.89 -12.43
CA ALA A 52 6.91 -9.65 -11.50
C ALA A 52 5.47 -9.77 -12.02
N HIS A 53 4.90 -8.71 -12.58
CA HIS A 53 3.54 -8.75 -13.10
C HIS A 53 3.41 -9.60 -14.36
N VAL A 54 4.37 -9.50 -15.30
CA VAL A 54 4.39 -10.35 -16.50
C VAL A 54 4.43 -11.82 -16.11
N VAL A 55 5.33 -12.20 -15.19
CA VAL A 55 5.42 -13.58 -14.69
C VAL A 55 4.12 -14.03 -14.03
N SER A 56 3.45 -13.17 -13.26
CA SER A 56 2.15 -13.49 -12.67
C SER A 56 1.06 -13.73 -13.72
N ILE A 57 1.01 -12.90 -14.78
CA ILE A 57 0.08 -13.06 -15.89
C ILE A 57 0.32 -14.40 -16.61
N GLU A 58 1.57 -14.71 -16.95
CA GLU A 58 1.95 -15.95 -17.65
C GLU A 58 1.55 -17.20 -16.87
N ASN A 59 1.64 -17.15 -15.54
CA ASN A 59 1.26 -18.25 -14.66
C ASN A 59 -0.23 -18.27 -14.29
N GLY A 60 -1.03 -17.29 -14.76
CA GLY A 60 -2.46 -17.21 -14.52
C GLY A 60 -2.83 -16.80 -13.09
N TYR A 61 -1.97 -16.04 -12.41
CA TYR A 61 -2.27 -15.47 -11.10
C TYR A 61 -3.23 -14.27 -11.23
N TYR A 62 -4.24 -14.25 -10.36
CA TYR A 62 -5.22 -13.16 -10.30
C TYR A 62 -4.66 -11.89 -9.66
N SER A 63 -3.80 -12.00 -8.64
CA SER A 63 -3.17 -10.87 -7.98
C SER A 63 -1.65 -10.93 -8.07
N THR A 64 -1.03 -9.77 -8.26
CA THR A 64 0.43 -9.61 -8.18
C THR A 64 0.78 -8.70 -7.01
N PRO A 65 1.00 -9.26 -5.81
CA PRO A 65 1.58 -8.52 -4.71
C PRO A 65 3.10 -8.36 -4.88
N ILE A 66 3.62 -7.18 -4.59
CA ILE A 66 5.06 -6.90 -4.65
C ILE A 66 5.61 -6.65 -3.24
N GLY A 67 6.71 -7.30 -2.91
CA GLY A 67 7.38 -7.14 -1.62
C GLY A 67 6.60 -7.72 -0.44
N LEU A 68 7.16 -7.56 0.76
CA LEU A 68 6.59 -8.14 1.98
C LEU A 68 5.24 -7.50 2.37
N ASP A 69 5.15 -6.17 2.27
CA ASP A 69 3.92 -5.43 2.58
C ASP A 69 2.81 -5.79 1.59
N GLY A 70 3.13 -5.86 0.29
CA GLY A 70 2.19 -6.29 -0.73
C GLY A 70 1.71 -7.72 -0.50
N TRP A 71 2.61 -8.64 -0.16
CA TRP A 71 2.24 -10.02 0.17
C TRP A 71 1.33 -10.11 1.40
N MET A 72 1.68 -9.39 2.48
CA MET A 72 0.88 -9.33 3.70
C MET A 72 -0.51 -8.75 3.42
N LEU A 73 -0.59 -7.68 2.64
CA LEU A 73 -1.86 -7.06 2.26
C LEU A 73 -2.70 -8.01 1.40
N ASN A 74 -2.09 -8.69 0.43
CA ASN A 74 -2.79 -9.70 -0.39
C ASN A 74 -3.40 -10.81 0.47
N VAL A 75 -2.69 -11.26 1.52
CA VAL A 75 -3.27 -12.21 2.48
C VAL A 75 -4.44 -11.60 3.25
N LEU A 76 -4.28 -10.38 3.76
CA LEU A 76 -5.29 -9.68 4.54
C LEU A 76 -6.56 -9.33 3.75
N THR A 77 -6.42 -9.11 2.45
CA THR A 77 -7.50 -8.64 1.57
C THR A 77 -7.96 -9.68 0.56
N ALA A 78 -7.58 -10.95 0.73
CA ALA A 78 -7.97 -12.03 -0.17
C ALA A 78 -9.49 -12.12 -0.33
N GLY A 79 -10.25 -12.17 0.77
CA GLY A 79 -11.72 -12.11 0.71
C GLY A 79 -12.32 -13.17 -0.23
N ALA A 80 -12.93 -12.74 -1.32
CA ALA A 80 -13.47 -13.61 -2.38
C ALA A 80 -12.64 -13.57 -3.67
N SER A 81 -11.37 -13.11 -3.61
CA SER A 81 -10.45 -13.14 -4.74
C SER A 81 -10.23 -14.58 -5.21
N PRO A 82 -10.19 -14.81 -6.53
CA PRO A 82 -9.81 -16.11 -7.07
C PRO A 82 -8.35 -16.44 -6.74
N GLU A 83 -8.10 -17.64 -6.23
CA GLU A 83 -6.75 -18.12 -5.94
C GLU A 83 -6.37 -19.27 -6.86
N ARG A 84 -5.20 -19.13 -7.50
CA ARG A 84 -4.66 -20.16 -8.39
C ARG A 84 -3.95 -21.26 -7.61
N SER A 85 -3.28 -20.91 -6.52
CA SER A 85 -2.43 -21.78 -5.72
C SER A 85 -3.11 -22.20 -4.41
N MET A 86 -3.15 -23.50 -4.15
CA MET A 86 -3.69 -24.05 -2.90
C MET A 86 -2.82 -23.72 -1.68
N VAL A 87 -1.51 -23.56 -1.88
CA VAL A 87 -0.61 -23.13 -0.81
C VAL A 87 -0.92 -21.69 -0.42
N GLU A 88 -1.12 -20.80 -1.40
CA GLU A 88 -1.50 -19.40 -1.13
C GLU A 88 -2.83 -19.34 -0.41
N ALA A 89 -3.86 -20.02 -0.91
CA ALA A 89 -5.16 -20.10 -0.25
C ALA A 89 -5.04 -20.61 1.20
N LEU A 90 -4.23 -21.64 1.45
CA LEU A 90 -4.01 -22.14 2.81
C LEU A 90 -3.27 -21.11 3.68
N THR A 91 -2.24 -20.46 3.16
CA THR A 91 -1.53 -19.40 3.89
C THR A 91 -2.46 -18.24 4.23
N GLN A 92 -3.39 -17.89 3.33
CA GLN A 92 -4.38 -16.86 3.57
C GLN A 92 -5.29 -17.22 4.74
N ILE A 93 -5.86 -18.42 4.73
CA ILE A 93 -6.74 -18.92 5.80
C ILE A 93 -6.01 -18.95 7.14
N MET A 94 -4.78 -19.49 7.16
CA MET A 94 -4.04 -19.70 8.40
C MET A 94 -3.45 -18.42 8.98
N LEU A 95 -2.98 -17.49 8.13
CA LEU A 95 -2.27 -16.29 8.56
C LEU A 95 -3.14 -15.04 8.64
N ALA A 96 -4.32 -14.99 8.01
CA ALA A 96 -5.16 -13.79 7.99
C ALA A 96 -5.45 -13.25 9.40
N GLY A 97 -5.76 -14.12 10.37
CA GLY A 97 -6.04 -13.71 11.76
C GLY A 97 -4.80 -13.11 12.46
N VAL A 98 -3.62 -13.71 12.27
CA VAL A 98 -2.37 -13.23 12.85
C VAL A 98 -1.96 -11.90 12.22
N LEU A 99 -1.95 -11.84 10.89
CA LEU A 99 -1.62 -10.63 10.15
C LEU A 99 -2.63 -9.52 10.45
N ARG A 100 -3.89 -9.85 10.78
CA ARG A 100 -4.88 -8.86 11.22
C ARG A 100 -4.47 -8.17 12.50
N GLY A 101 -3.87 -8.89 13.44
CA GLY A 101 -3.27 -8.30 14.64
C GLY A 101 -2.10 -7.37 14.29
N VAL A 102 -1.21 -7.81 13.40
CA VAL A 102 -0.05 -7.01 12.96
C VAL A 102 -0.50 -5.70 12.28
N ILE A 103 -1.44 -5.78 11.34
CA ILE A 103 -1.90 -4.58 10.63
C ILE A 103 -2.63 -3.60 11.54
N LEU A 104 -3.29 -4.05 12.62
CA LEU A 104 -3.88 -3.15 13.62
C LEU A 104 -2.81 -2.31 14.34
N VAL A 105 -1.65 -2.89 14.62
CA VAL A 105 -0.51 -2.16 15.20
C VAL A 105 0.01 -1.13 14.20
N TYR A 106 0.16 -1.52 12.93
CA TYR A 106 0.59 -0.61 11.86
C TYR A 106 -0.37 0.57 11.70
N LEU A 107 -1.68 0.30 11.66
CA LEU A 107 -2.72 1.34 11.61
C LEU A 107 -2.67 2.25 12.83
N GLY A 108 -2.44 1.71 14.04
CA GLY A 108 -2.24 2.49 15.25
C GLY A 108 -1.04 3.44 15.14
N PHE A 109 0.08 2.94 14.62
CA PHE A 109 1.29 3.72 14.37
C PHE A 109 1.06 4.84 13.34
N PHE A 110 0.46 4.53 12.18
CA PHE A 110 0.14 5.52 11.15
C PHE A 110 -0.83 6.58 11.65
N ASN A 111 -1.87 6.19 12.38
CA ASN A 111 -2.77 7.15 13.03
C ASN A 111 -2.04 8.07 14.03
N GLY A 112 -1.03 7.55 14.72
CA GLY A 112 -0.15 8.33 15.58
C GLY A 112 0.65 9.39 14.81
N ILE A 113 1.23 9.03 13.67
CA ILE A 113 1.94 9.96 12.76
C ILE A 113 1.00 11.08 12.34
N VAL A 114 -0.19 10.73 11.82
CA VAL A 114 -1.18 11.71 11.34
C VAL A 114 -1.58 12.67 12.46
N LYS A 115 -1.91 12.16 13.66
CA LYS A 115 -2.26 13.01 14.82
C LYS A 115 -1.13 13.94 15.23
N LYS A 116 0.13 13.47 15.16
CA LYS A 116 1.31 14.27 15.50
C LYS A 116 1.52 15.41 14.49
N CYS A 117 1.43 15.12 13.20
CA CYS A 117 1.53 16.12 12.13
C CYS A 117 0.38 17.14 12.21
N TYR A 118 -0.85 16.68 12.43
CA TYR A 118 -2.01 17.56 12.62
C TYR A 118 -1.81 18.54 13.79
N ARG A 119 -1.39 18.04 14.96
CA ARG A 119 -1.17 18.90 16.14
C ARG A 119 -0.06 19.93 15.92
N ARG A 120 1.04 19.55 15.24
CA ARG A 120 2.13 20.49 14.91
C ARG A 120 1.64 21.64 14.02
N ARG A 121 0.88 21.33 12.96
CA ARG A 121 0.30 22.35 12.08
C ARG A 121 -0.69 23.26 12.80
N LYS A 122 -1.52 22.70 13.68
CA LYS A 122 -2.48 23.48 14.46
C LYS A 122 -1.77 24.51 15.36
N ASN A 123 -0.76 24.07 16.10
CA ASN A 123 0.01 24.94 16.99
C ASN A 123 0.73 26.07 16.23
N GLN A 124 1.36 25.76 15.09
CA GLN A 124 2.02 26.76 14.24
C GLN A 124 1.04 27.82 13.74
N LYS A 125 -0.20 27.42 13.40
CA LYS A 125 -1.23 28.35 12.96
C LYS A 125 -1.68 29.28 14.09
N GLU A 126 -1.88 28.75 15.30
CA GLU A 126 -2.24 29.52 16.50
C GLU A 126 -1.14 30.52 16.89
N GLU A 127 0.14 30.13 16.82
CA GLU A 127 1.29 31.03 17.03
C GLU A 127 1.32 32.17 15.99
N SER A 128 1.13 31.84 14.70
CA SER A 128 1.11 32.84 13.61
C SER A 128 -0.10 33.79 13.63
N GLU A 129 -1.19 33.39 14.28
CA GLU A 129 -2.39 34.22 14.46
C GLU A 129 -2.30 35.09 15.72
N GLY A 130 -1.66 34.61 16.79
CA GLY A 130 -1.38 35.37 18.01
C GLY A 130 -0.31 36.46 17.86
N GLU A 131 0.60 36.32 16.89
CA GLU A 131 1.66 37.31 16.60
C GLU A 131 1.24 38.44 15.66
N ARG A 132 0.03 38.44 15.09
CA ARG A 132 -0.44 39.57 14.27
C ARG A 132 -0.71 40.76 15.20
N PRO A 133 0.07 41.86 15.14
CA PRO A 133 -0.22 43.03 15.94
C PRO A 133 -1.63 43.53 15.57
N GLY A 134 -2.50 43.65 16.57
CA GLY A 134 -3.79 44.30 16.41
C GLY A 134 -3.55 45.71 15.86
N PHE A 135 -4.07 45.96 14.67
CA PHE A 135 -4.14 47.31 14.10
C PHE A 135 -5.22 48.11 14.82
#